data_AF-A0A399TA76-F1
#
_entry.id   AF-A0A399TA76-F1
#
_cell.length_a   1.000
_cell.length_b   1.000
_cell.length_c   1.000
_cell.angle_alpha   90.00
_cell.angle_beta   90.00
_cell.angle_gamma   90.00
#
_symmetry.space_group_name_H-M   'P 1'
#
loop_
_entity.id
_entity.type
_entity.pdbx_description
1 polymer ?
#
loop_
_entity_poly.entity_id
_entity_poly.type
_entity_poly.pdbx_seq_one_letter_code
_entity_poly.pdbx_strand_id
1 'polypeptide(L)' 'MDGYLQRIKRLGIKDVYYLKTDGLIGSDHEATVDGSHLSDLGMTRLAEKIGDKIAEIVKLQ' A
#
# COMPACT_ATOMS: atom_id res chain seq x y z
N MET A 1 2.82 -11.43 7.69
CA MET A 1 2.25 -10.11 8.01
C MET A 1 0.81 -10.17 8.53
N ASP A 2 -0.04 -11.05 7.99
CA ASP A 2 -1.44 -11.20 8.43
C ASP A 2 -1.61 -11.48 9.94
N GLY A 3 -0.65 -12.21 10.54
CA GLY A 3 -0.62 -12.43 11.99
C GLY A 3 -0.46 -11.15 12.82
N TYR A 4 0.21 -10.11 12.30
CA TYR A 4 0.39 -8.84 13.00
C TYR A 4 -0.90 -8.00 12.96
N LEU A 5 -1.56 -7.93 11.81
CA LEU A 5 -2.88 -7.30 11.70
C LEU A 5 -3.88 -7.98 12.64
N GLN A 6 -3.89 -9.32 12.71
CA GLN A 6 -4.73 -10.02 13.65
C GLN A 6 -4.38 -9.71 15.11
N ARG A 7 -3.10 -9.55 15.46
CA ARG A 7 -2.69 -9.14 16.81
C ARG A 7 -3.21 -7.76 17.17
N ILE A 8 -3.11 -6.80 16.25
CA ILE A 8 -3.66 -5.45 16.43
C ILE A 8 -5.19 -5.50 16.63
N LYS A 9 -5.89 -6.28 15.81
CA LYS A 9 -7.34 -6.46 15.95
C LYS A 9 -7.72 -7.10 17.29
N ARG A 10 -6.93 -8.06 17.79
CA ARG A 10 -7.12 -8.66 19.13
C ARG A 10 -6.92 -7.67 20.28
N LEU A 11 -6.15 -6.59 20.08
CA LEU A 11 -6.03 -5.50 21.06
C LEU A 11 -7.24 -4.56 21.07
N GLY A 12 -8.28 -4.85 20.28
CA GLY A 12 -9.51 -4.05 20.22
C GLY A 12 -9.40 -2.79 19.35
N ILE A 13 -8.27 -2.60 18.66
CA ILE A 13 -8.08 -1.46 17.76
C ILE A 13 -8.89 -1.70 16.50
N LYS A 14 -9.83 -0.78 16.23
CA LYS A 14 -10.74 -0.80 15.08
C LYS A 14 -10.14 -0.04 13.90
N ASP A 15 -10.71 -0.27 12.72
CA ASP A 15 -10.41 0.49 11.49
C ASP A 15 -8.93 0.48 11.09
N VAL A 16 -8.25 -0.64 11.37
CA VAL A 16 -6.88 -0.91 10.92
C VAL A 16 -6.91 -1.79 9.68
N TYR A 17 -6.29 -1.31 8.62
CA TYR A 17 -6.22 -1.95 7.32
C TYR A 17 -4.77 -2.18 6.91
N TYR A 18 -4.53 -3.16 6.06
CA TYR A 18 -3.20 -3.52 5.58
C TYR A 18 -3.21 -3.56 4.05
N LEU A 19 -2.21 -2.90 3.47
CA LEU A 19 -1.89 -2.95 2.04
C LEU A 19 -0.55 -3.67 1.89
N LYS A 20 -0.55 -4.77 1.13
CA LYS A 20 0.69 -5.51 0.83
C LYS A 20 1.59 -4.67 -0.07
N THR A 21 2.90 -4.80 0.12
CA THR A 21 3.90 -4.08 -0.67
C THR A 21 4.16 -4.70 -2.05
N ASP A 22 3.67 -5.92 -2.29
CA ASP A 22 3.87 -6.65 -3.53
C ASP A 22 3.33 -5.86 -4.73
N GLY A 23 4.22 -5.50 -5.66
CA GLY A 23 3.85 -4.83 -6.91
C GLY A 23 3.39 -3.38 -6.78
N LEU A 24 3.57 -2.70 -5.63
CA LEU A 24 3.11 -1.32 -5.44
C LEU A 24 3.70 -0.31 -6.43
N ILE A 25 4.90 -0.59 -6.93
CA ILE A 25 5.63 0.31 -7.84
C ILE A 25 5.96 -0.35 -9.20
N GLY A 26 5.38 -1.53 -9.47
CA GLY A 26 5.71 -2.35 -10.63
C GLY A 26 7.00 -3.18 -10.45
N SER A 27 7.39 -3.88 -11.51
CA SER A 27 8.55 -4.79 -11.53
C SER A 27 9.45 -4.58 -12.75
N ASP A 28 9.31 -3.45 -13.43
CA ASP A 28 10.10 -3.07 -14.61
C ASP A 28 11.40 -2.35 -14.26
N HIS A 29 11.65 -2.13 -12.97
CA HIS A 29 12.83 -1.44 -12.41
C HIS A 29 12.95 0.05 -12.76
N GLU A 30 11.87 0.71 -13.21
CA GLU A 30 11.84 2.14 -13.59
C GLU A 30 11.34 3.07 -12.47
N ALA A 31 10.93 2.51 -11.34
CA ALA A 31 10.20 3.23 -10.31
C ALA A 31 11.06 4.01 -9.30
N THR A 32 12.39 3.89 -9.38
CA THR A 32 13.32 4.50 -8.41
C THR A 32 14.45 5.22 -9.12
N VAL A 33 14.94 6.31 -8.54
CA VAL A 33 16.10 7.05 -9.05
C VAL A 33 17.40 6.31 -8.77
N ASP A 34 17.50 5.65 -7.62
CA ASP A 34 18.73 5.03 -7.10
C ASP A 34 18.53 3.62 -6.53
N GLY A 35 17.39 3.00 -6.83
CA GLY A 35 16.99 1.70 -6.27
C GLY A 35 16.23 1.78 -4.95
N SER A 36 16.09 2.97 -4.35
CA SER A 36 15.35 3.16 -3.08
C SER A 36 14.38 4.34 -3.11
N HIS A 37 14.84 5.52 -3.54
CA HIS A 37 14.02 6.71 -3.62
C HIS A 37 13.16 6.67 -4.88
N LEU A 38 11.85 6.78 -4.70
CA LEU A 38 10.90 6.69 -5.80
C LEU A 38 11.07 7.88 -6.75
N SER A 39 11.04 7.58 -8.05
CA SER A 39 10.86 8.59 -9.09
C SER A 39 9.40 9.09 -9.10
N ASP A 40 9.09 10.12 -9.88
CA ASP A 40 7.70 10.58 -10.06
C ASP A 40 6.78 9.45 -10.57
N LEU A 41 7.31 8.58 -11.44
CA LEU A 41 6.62 7.38 -11.91
C LEU A 41 6.35 6.40 -10.77
N GLY A 42 7.36 6.14 -9.92
CA GLY A 42 7.22 5.27 -8.76
C GLY A 42 6.19 5.81 -7.74
N MET A 43 6.23 7.11 -7.47
CA MET A 43 5.26 7.77 -6.59
C MET A 43 3.85 7.72 -7.17
N THR A 44 3.68 7.93 -8.47
CA THR A 44 2.39 7.84 -9.16
C THR A 44 1.78 6.45 -9.03
N ARG A 45 2.56 5.39 -9.33
CA ARG A 45 2.12 3.99 -9.20
C ARG A 45 1.73 3.64 -7.77
N LEU A 46 2.54 4.08 -6.80
CA LEU A 46 2.24 3.89 -5.38
C LEU A 46 0.93 4.59 -4.99
N ALA A 47 0.73 5.83 -5.42
CA ALA A 47 -0.45 6.63 -5.13
C ALA A 47 -1.73 5.99 -5.68
N GLU A 48 -1.70 5.41 -6.89
CA GLU A 48 -2.82 4.66 -7.46
C GLU A 48 -3.23 3.49 -6.55
N LYS A 49 -2.27 2.65 -6.13
CA LYS A 49 -2.56 1.49 -5.27
C LYS A 49 -3.04 1.87 -3.88
N ILE A 50 -2.51 2.95 -3.31
CA ILE A 50 -3.01 3.50 -2.04
C ILE A 50 -4.42 4.04 -2.24
N GLY A 51 -4.67 4.78 -3.32
CA GLY A 51 -5.96 5.35 -3.68
C GLY A 51 -7.03 4.27 -3.83
N ASP A 52 -6.76 3.21 -4.60
CA ASP A 52 -7.63 2.05 -4.76
C ASP A 52 -7.98 1.43 -3.40
N LYS A 53 -6.98 1.27 -2.52
CA LYS A 53 -7.20 0.69 -1.20
C LYS A 53 -8.04 1.59 -0.30
N ILE A 54 -7.81 2.90 -0.34
CA ILE A 54 -8.64 3.87 0.39
C ILE A 54 -10.07 3.82 -0.13
N ALA A 55 -10.27 3.85 -1.45
CA ALA A 55 -11.58 3.77 -2.07
C ALA A 55 -12.35 2.50 -1.66
N GLU A 56 -11.68 1.35 -1.62
CA GLU A 56 -12.23 0.08 -1.10
C GLU A 56 -12.68 0.22 0.36
N ILE A 57 -11.83 0.79 1.22
CA ILE A 57 -12.08 0.95 2.66
C ILE A 57 -13.28 1.85 2.92
N VAL A 58 -13.34 2.99 2.23
CA VAL A 58 -14.39 4.01 2.43
C VAL A 58 -15.62 3.78 1.54
N LYS A 59 -15.60 2.76 0.67
CA LYS A 59 -16.67 2.40 -0.28
C LYS A 59 -17.00 3.54 -1.26
N LEU A 60 -15.97 4.22 -1.76
CA LEU A 60 -16.11 5.14 -2.90
C LEU A 60 -16.39 4.29 -4.14
N GLN A 61 -17.50 4.59 -4.83
CA GLN A 61 -17.98 3.88 -6.02
C GLN A 61 -17.17 4.26 -7.26
#